data_AF-A0A4R7FVY8-F1
#
_entry.id   AF-A0A4R7FVY8-F1
#
_cell.length_a   1.000
_cell.length_b   1.000
_cell.length_c   1.000
_cell.angle_alpha   90.00
_cell.angle_beta   90.00
_cell.angle_gamma   90.00
#
_symmetry.space_group_name_H-M   'P 1'
#
loop_
_entity.id
_entity.type
_entity.pdbx_description
1 polymer ?
#
loop_
_entity_poly.entity_id
_entity_poly.type
_entity_poly.pdbx_seq_one_letter_code
_entity_poly.pdbx_strand_id
1 'polypeptide(L)'
;MATELLLNKRLSRRTLNSLGRHAITTVDQVVEAYPERLLKLNGVGMTVLRDIERTLFPGQQFQPHSGRYKTWSEEGSSHSLRDQGHSDK
;
A
#
# COMPACT_ATOMS: atom_id res chain seq x y z
N MET A 1 -5.44 24.82 2.10
CA MET A 1 -4.81 23.47 2.10
C MET A 1 -5.01 22.80 3.46
N ALA A 2 -6.25 22.53 3.90
CA ALA A 2 -6.52 21.97 5.24
C ALA A 2 -6.55 20.43 5.27
N THR A 3 -6.82 19.81 4.13
CA THR A 3 -7.01 18.36 3.98
C THR A 3 -5.70 17.57 4.00
N GLU A 4 -4.62 18.15 3.49
CA GLU A 4 -3.26 17.57 3.47
C GLU A 4 -2.68 17.43 4.90
N LEU A 5 -2.97 18.42 5.76
CA LEU A 5 -2.57 18.44 7.17
C LEU A 5 -3.37 17.44 8.03
N LEU A 6 -4.61 17.15 7.63
CA LEU A 6 -5.50 16.19 8.31
C LEU A 6 -5.02 14.75 8.11
N LEU A 7 -4.56 14.39 6.91
CA LEU A 7 -3.92 13.09 6.66
C LEU A 7 -2.63 12.93 7.48
N ASN A 8 -1.77 13.95 7.46
CA ASN A 8 -0.47 13.93 8.14
C ASN A 8 -0.54 13.75 9.66
N LYS A 9 -1.63 14.19 10.31
CA LYS A 9 -1.81 14.07 11.77
C LYS A 9 -2.47 12.76 12.21
N ARG A 10 -3.09 12.03 11.28
CA ARG A 10 -4.00 10.93 11.62
C ARG A 10 -3.53 9.57 11.12
N LEU A 11 -2.80 9.51 9.99
CA LEU A 11 -2.27 8.27 9.44
C LEU A 11 -0.81 8.04 9.82
N SER A 12 -0.40 6.77 9.86
CA SER A 12 1.00 6.42 10.07
C SER A 12 1.89 6.97 8.94
N ARG A 13 3.15 7.31 9.25
CA ARG A 13 4.14 7.76 8.27
C ARG A 13 4.32 6.78 7.10
N ARG A 14 4.15 5.47 7.36
CA ARG A 14 4.18 4.44 6.32
C ARG A 14 3.02 4.60 5.35
N THR A 15 1.81 4.79 5.87
CA THR A 15 0.58 5.01 5.09
C THR A 15 0.70 6.27 4.24
N LEU A 16 1.21 7.36 4.82
CA LEU A 16 1.46 8.62 4.10
C LEU A 16 2.48 8.46 2.97
N ASN A 17 3.58 7.75 3.20
CA ASN A 17 4.57 7.49 2.15
C ASN A 17 3.99 6.63 1.02
N SER A 18 3.18 5.61 1.34
CA SER A 18 2.52 4.79 0.33
C SER A 18 1.53 5.60 -0.51
N LEU A 19 0.71 6.45 0.12
CA LEU A 19 -0.25 7.30 -0.59
C LEU A 19 0.43 8.40 -1.42
N GLY A 20 1.44 9.06 -0.85
CA GLY A 20 2.20 10.13 -1.51
C GLY A 20 2.92 9.68 -2.78
N ARG A 21 3.36 8.41 -2.85
CA ARG A 21 3.94 7.82 -4.08
C ARG A 21 2.97 7.79 -5.26
N HIS A 22 1.66 7.80 -4.99
CA HIS A 22 0.61 7.74 -6.00
C HIS A 22 -0.15 9.06 -6.13
N ALA A 23 0.45 10.17 -5.66
CA ALA A 23 -0.14 11.51 -5.64
C ALA A 23 -1.48 11.61 -4.88
N ILE A 24 -1.76 10.66 -3.98
CA ILE A 24 -2.93 10.72 -3.08
C ILE A 24 -2.55 11.54 -1.86
N THR A 25 -3.01 12.78 -1.83
CA THR A 25 -2.65 13.79 -0.82
C THR A 25 -3.85 14.33 -0.05
N THR A 26 -5.08 13.99 -0.45
CA THR A 26 -6.31 14.46 0.19
C THR A 26 -7.20 13.30 0.63
N VAL A 27 -8.03 13.56 1.65
CA VAL A 27 -9.00 12.59 2.17
C VAL A 27 -9.99 12.19 1.08
N ASP A 28 -10.46 13.13 0.27
CA ASP A 28 -11.39 12.85 -0.84
C ASP A 28 -10.80 11.86 -1.85
N GLN A 29 -9.53 12.01 -2.22
CA GLN A 29 -8.85 11.07 -3.12
C GLN A 29 -8.74 9.66 -2.52
N VAL A 30 -8.54 9.55 -1.19
CA VAL A 30 -8.54 8.26 -0.50
C VAL A 30 -9.93 7.63 -0.53
N VAL A 31 -10.98 8.42 -0.30
CA VAL A 31 -12.38 7.95 -0.33
C VAL A 31 -12.78 7.52 -1.73
N GLU A 32 -12.41 8.27 -2.77
CA GLU A 32 -12.69 7.93 -4.17
C GLU A 32 -11.95 6.66 -4.63
N ALA A 33 -10.73 6.45 -4.14
CA ALA A 33 -9.94 5.26 -4.46
C ALA A 33 -10.32 4.02 -3.65
N TYR A 34 -11.07 4.18 -2.56
CA TYR A 34 -11.45 3.08 -1.68
C TYR A 34 -12.49 2.15 -2.34
N PRO A 35 -12.45 0.82 -2.12
CA PRO A 35 -11.38 0.04 -1.50
C PRO A 35 -10.41 -0.58 -2.52
N GLU A 36 -10.87 -0.88 -3.74
CA GLU A 36 -10.10 -1.67 -4.69
C GLU A 36 -8.95 -0.91 -5.34
N ARG A 37 -9.10 0.39 -5.64
CA ARG A 37 -8.01 1.13 -6.27
C ARG A 37 -6.85 1.28 -5.29
N LEU A 38 -7.14 1.52 -4.01
CA LEU A 38 -6.12 1.54 -2.96
C LEU A 38 -5.34 0.22 -2.91
N LEU A 39 -6.01 -0.93 -2.91
CA LEU A 39 -5.33 -2.24 -2.89
C LEU A 39 -4.56 -2.58 -4.18
N LYS A 40 -4.82 -1.88 -5.28
CA LYS A 40 -4.04 -2.00 -6.54
C LYS A 40 -2.76 -1.17 -6.51
N LEU A 41 -2.61 -0.24 -5.57
CA LEU A 41 -1.42 0.61 -5.47
C LEU A 41 -0.25 -0.16 -4.86
N ASN A 42 0.92 -0.05 -5.49
CA ASN A 42 2.13 -0.65 -4.94
C ASN A 42 2.48 0.00 -3.60
N GLY A 43 2.72 -0.82 -2.57
CA GLY A 43 2.98 -0.39 -1.20
C GLY A 43 1.73 -0.12 -0.34
N VAL A 44 0.52 -0.27 -0.89
CA VAL A 44 -0.75 -0.17 -0.15
C VAL A 44 -1.35 -1.57 0.00
N GLY A 45 -0.88 -2.28 1.02
CA GLY A 45 -1.43 -3.59 1.41
C GLY A 45 -2.59 -3.47 2.40
N MET A 46 -3.10 -4.62 2.85
CA MET A 46 -4.17 -4.70 3.86
C MET A 46 -3.84 -3.91 5.14
N THR A 47 -2.58 -3.91 5.59
CA THR A 47 -2.16 -3.13 6.77
C THR A 47 -2.40 -1.63 6.60
N VAL A 48 -2.08 -1.10 5.42
CA VAL A 48 -2.27 0.32 5.08
C VAL A 48 -3.76 0.62 4.97
N LEU A 49 -4.52 -0.27 4.33
CA LEU A 49 -5.98 -0.14 4.24
C LEU A 49 -6.64 -0.13 5.63
N ARG A 50 -6.21 -1.01 6.54
CA ARG A 50 -6.74 -1.08 7.92
C ARG A 50 -6.42 0.19 8.72
N ASP A 51 -5.24 0.76 8.53
CA ASP A 51 -4.84 2.03 9.16
C ASP A 51 -5.72 3.20 8.67
N ILE A 52 -5.98 3.23 7.35
CA ILE A 52 -6.90 4.18 6.72
C ILE A 52 -8.33 4.00 7.27
N GLU A 53 -8.84 2.77 7.31
CA GLU A 53 -10.19 2.46 7.81
C GLU A 53 -10.38 2.89 9.26
N ARG A 54 -9.45 2.54 10.16
CA ARG A 54 -9.53 2.94 11.58
C ARG A 54 -9.61 4.46 11.78
N THR A 55 -9.11 5.21 10.81
CA THR A 55 -8.86 6.64 10.93
C THR A 55 -9.89 7.48 10.21
N LEU A 56 -10.27 7.07 9.00
CA LEU A 56 -11.19 7.78 8.10
C LEU A 56 -12.58 7.12 8.07
N PHE A 57 -12.67 5.82 8.32
CA PHE A 57 -13.91 5.04 8.20
C PHE A 57 -14.21 4.23 9.48
N PRO A 58 -14.37 4.89 10.65
CA PRO A 58 -14.63 4.19 11.89
C PRO A 58 -15.91 3.35 11.78
N GLY A 59 -15.76 2.03 11.90
CA GLY A 59 -16.89 1.08 11.81
C GLY A 59 -17.12 0.48 10.42
N GLN A 60 -16.37 0.89 9.40
CA GLN A 60 -16.42 0.28 8.07
C GLN A 60 -15.09 -0.40 7.77
N GLN A 61 -15.17 -1.68 7.42
CA GLN A 61 -14.01 -2.50 7.11
C GLN A 61 -14.27 -3.25 5.82
N PHE A 62 -13.35 -3.10 4.86
CA PHE A 62 -13.36 -3.91 3.65
C PHE A 62 -13.11 -5.37 4.04
N GLN A 63 -14.05 -6.25 3.66
CA GLN A 63 -13.89 -7.69 3.78
C GLN A 63 -13.47 -8.22 2.41
N PRO A 64 -12.19 -8.61 2.22
CA PRO A 64 -11.79 -9.22 0.97
C PRO A 64 -12.53 -10.56 0.84
N HIS A 65 -13.29 -10.72 -0.25
CA HIS A 65 -13.79 -12.03 -0.62
C HIS A 65 -12.56 -12.92 -0.85
N SER A 66 -12.46 -13.98 -0.05
CA SER A 66 -11.29 -14.86 0.09
C SER A 66 -10.74 -15.27 -1.28
N GLY A 67 -9.60 -14.72 -1.69
CA GLY A 67 -8.88 -15.30 -2.83
C GLY A 67 -7.78 -14.48 -3.50
N ARG A 68 -7.73 -13.15 -3.43
CA ARG A 68 -6.88 -12.40 -4.39
C ARG A 68 -5.97 -11.28 -3.91
N TYR A 69 -5.90 -10.95 -2.63
CA TYR A 69 -4.95 -9.94 -2.16
C TYR A 69 -3.68 -10.61 -1.63
N LYS A 70 -2.78 -11.00 -2.53
CA LYS A 70 -1.39 -11.28 -2.16
C LYS A 70 -0.83 -9.99 -1.58
N THR A 71 -0.52 -10.01 -0.28
CA THR A 71 0.31 -8.99 0.33
C THR A 71 1.59 -8.90 -0.47
N TRP A 72 1.80 -7.80 -1.18
CA TRP A 72 3.10 -7.48 -1.76
C TRP A 72 4.02 -7.11 -0.60
N SER A 73 4.52 -8.15 0.08
CA SER A 73 5.74 -8.06 0.84
C SER A 73 6.86 -8.11 -0.19
N GLU A 74 7.46 -6.95 -0.48
CA GLU A 74 8.84 -6.90 -0.97
C GLU A 74 9.74 -7.55 0.09
N GLU A 75 9.79 -8.88 0.11
CA GLU A 75 10.89 -9.63 0.66
C GLU A 75 11.44 -10.53 -0.46
N GLY A 76 12.70 -10.28 -0.82
CA GLY A 76 13.46 -11.21 -1.64
C GLY A 76 13.62 -10.81 -3.10
N SER A 77 14.07 -9.59 -3.36
CA SER A 77 15.03 -9.38 -4.46
C SER A 77 16.31 -10.18 -4.13
N SER A 78 16.26 -11.49 -4.34
CA SER A 78 17.44 -12.35 -4.41
C SER A 78 17.80 -12.47 -5.88
N HIS A 79 18.42 -11.41 -6.39
CA HIS A 79 19.22 -11.46 -7.58
C HIS A 79 20.48 -12.28 -7.25
N SER A 80 20.36 -13.61 -7.26
CA SER A 80 21.53 -14.48 -7.33
C SER A 80 21.65 -14.92 -8.77
N LEU A 81 22.34 -14.08 -9.54
CA LEU A 81 22.92 -14.43 -10.83
C LEU A 81 23.78 -15.67 -10.57
N ARG A 82 23.28 -16.87 -10.88
CA ARG A 82 24.17 -18.01 -11.08
C ARG A 82 24.87 -17.76 -12.39
N ASP A 83 26.08 -17.23 -12.22
CA ASP A 83 27.16 -17.15 -13.18
C ASP A 83 27.18 -18.41 -14.07
N GLN A 84 27.00 -18.19 -15.37
CA GLN A 84 27.24 -19.19 -16.40
C GLN A 84 28.75 -19.32 -16.61
N GLY A 85 29.23 -20.56 -16.59
CA GLY A 85 30.36 -20.97 -17.43
C GLY A 85 31.74 -20.94 -16.78
N HIS A 86 32.21 -22.12 -16.41
CA HIS A 86 33.57 -22.47 -16.78
C HIS A 86 33.62 -23.89 -17.35
N SER A 87 33.90 -23.93 -18.65
CA SER A 87 34.30 -25.08 -19.44
C SER A 87 35.70 -25.58 -19.04
N ASP A 88 35.98 -26.81 -19.48
CA ASP A 88 37.30 -27.40 -19.75
C ASP A 88 38.20 -27.79 -18.56
N LYS A 89 38.28 -29.10 -18.29
CA LYS A 89 39.27 -29.99 -18.92
C LYS A 89 38.94 -31.46 -18.69
#